data_AF-E8T2Z1-F1
#
_entry.id   AF-E8T2Z1-F1
#
_cell.length_a   1.000
_cell.length_b   1.000
_cell.length_c   1.000
_cell.angle_alpha   90.00
_cell.angle_beta   90.00
_cell.angle_gamma   90.00
#
_symmetry.space_group_name_H-M   'P 1'
#
loop_
_entity.id
_entity.type
_entity.pdbx_description
1 polymer ?
#
loop_
_entity_poly.entity_id
_entity_poly.type
_entity_poly.pdbx_seq_one_letter_code
_entity_poly.pdbx_strand_id
1 'polypeptide(L)'
;MLSEEFIAAVEKAFTVKGFDLKVEFRDLETWDEAIFHTKSAISERGVDYLSYHYAFKVEFLLENGNLISIAYRPTPGDIYGEGY
;
A
#
# COMPACT_ATOMS: atom_id res chain seq x y z
N MET A 1 11.19 -6.89 1.61
CA MET A 1 10.69 -7.51 2.85
C MET A 1 9.94 -6.48 3.66
N LEU A 2 8.63 -6.62 3.73
CA LEU A 2 7.74 -5.77 4.51
C LEU A 2 8.03 -5.88 6.01
N SER A 3 7.85 -4.76 6.73
CA SER A 3 7.95 -4.76 8.18
C SER A 3 6.73 -5.44 8.81
N GLU A 4 6.95 -6.13 9.93
CA GLU A 4 5.85 -6.73 10.72
C GLU A 4 4.82 -5.67 11.15
N GLU A 5 5.28 -4.44 11.39
CA GLU A 5 4.42 -3.29 11.69
C GLU A 5 3.46 -2.95 10.55
N PHE A 6 3.91 -3.01 9.29
CA PHE A 6 3.05 -2.75 8.13
C PHE A 6 1.98 -3.83 8.01
N ILE A 7 2.37 -5.10 8.14
CA ILE A 7 1.45 -6.24 8.07
C ILE A 7 0.36 -6.09 9.15
N ALA A 8 0.77 -5.81 10.40
CA ALA A 8 -0.17 -5.58 11.49
C ALA A 8 -1.07 -4.35 11.27
N ALA A 9 -0.57 -3.30 10.63
CA ALA A 9 -1.35 -2.11 10.31
C ALA A 9 -2.40 -2.36 9.22
N VAL A 10 -2.07 -3.15 8.19
CA VAL A 10 -3.02 -3.60 7.16
C VAL A 10 -4.15 -4.41 7.80
N GLU A 11 -3.81 -5.35 8.69
CA GLU A 11 -4.78 -6.15 9.43
C GLU A 11 -5.70 -5.30 10.34
N LYS A 12 -5.14 -4.26 10.96
CA LYS A 12 -5.91 -3.27 11.72
C LYS A 12 -6.85 -2.45 10.82
N ALA A 13 -6.42 -2.08 9.62
CA ALA A 13 -7.26 -1.33 8.69
C ALA A 13 -8.50 -2.13 8.23
N PHE A 14 -8.45 -3.47 8.21
CA PHE A 14 -9.65 -4.28 7.94
C PHE A 14 -10.61 -4.35 9.12
N THR A 15 -10.12 -4.25 10.36
CA THR A 15 -10.90 -4.61 11.57
C THR A 15 -11.33 -3.41 12.41
N VAL A 16 -10.52 -2.36 12.47
CA VAL A 16 -10.75 -1.18 13.31
C VAL A 16 -11.33 -0.05 12.49
N LYS A 17 -12.63 0.19 12.60
CA LYS A 17 -13.30 1.31 11.90
C LYS A 17 -12.70 2.66 12.32
N GLY A 18 -12.41 3.52 11.35
CA GLY A 18 -11.75 4.82 11.53
C GLY A 18 -10.22 4.75 11.57
N PHE A 19 -9.63 3.61 11.20
CA PHE A 19 -8.18 3.45 11.09
C PHE A 19 -7.74 3.54 9.63
N ASP A 20 -7.32 4.72 9.22
CA ASP A 20 -6.69 4.93 7.91
C ASP A 20 -5.20 4.60 7.97
N LEU A 21 -4.72 3.85 6.99
CA LEU A 21 -3.31 3.52 6.82
C LEU A 21 -2.72 4.37 5.68
N LYS A 22 -1.68 5.13 5.96
CA LYS A 22 -0.91 5.86 4.95
C LYS A 22 0.56 5.54 5.10
N VAL A 23 1.16 4.99 4.04
CA VAL A 23 2.56 4.59 4.02
C VAL A 23 3.23 5.07 2.75
N GLU A 24 4.50 5.46 2.88
CA GLU A 24 5.36 5.88 1.79
C GLU A 24 6.61 4.99 1.77
N PHE A 25 6.91 4.43 0.61
CA PHE A 25 8.08 3.60 0.35
C PHE A 25 9.06 4.33 -0.55
N ARG A 26 10.35 4.11 -0.32
CA ARG A 26 11.44 4.63 -1.17
C ARG A 26 12.07 3.56 -2.06
N ASP A 27 11.83 2.30 -1.71
CA ASP A 27 12.30 1.15 -2.44
C ASP A 27 11.14 0.62 -3.29
N LEU A 28 11.38 0.43 -4.60
CA LEU A 28 10.35 0.04 -5.56
C LEU A 28 9.90 -1.40 -5.31
N GLU A 29 10.83 -2.31 -4.98
CA GLU A 29 10.52 -3.71 -4.71
C GLU A 29 9.61 -3.83 -3.47
N THR A 30 9.92 -3.10 -2.40
CA THR A 30 9.12 -3.09 -1.18
C THR A 30 7.77 -2.42 -1.39
N TRP A 31 7.68 -1.40 -2.25
CA TRP A 31 6.40 -0.79 -2.62
C TRP A 31 5.49 -1.77 -3.37
N ASP A 32 6.03 -2.50 -4.34
CA ASP A 32 5.29 -3.53 -5.06
C ASP A 32 4.87 -4.69 -4.14
N GLU A 33 5.77 -5.14 -3.27
CA GLU A 33 5.50 -6.15 -2.23
C GLU A 33 4.34 -5.70 -1.32
N ALA A 34 4.31 -4.42 -0.92
CA ALA A 34 3.24 -3.86 -0.07
C ALA A 34 1.87 -3.87 -0.77
N ILE A 35 1.84 -3.51 -2.05
CA ILE A 35 0.63 -3.54 -2.88
C ILE A 35 0.14 -4.98 -3.02
N PHE A 36 1.04 -5.90 -3.35
CA PHE A 36 0.72 -7.31 -3.52
C PHE A 36 0.18 -7.93 -2.24
N HIS A 37 0.84 -7.67 -1.11
CA HIS A 37 0.40 -8.14 0.21
C HIS A 37 -0.99 -7.60 0.56
N THR A 38 -1.24 -6.30 0.35
CA THR A 38 -2.54 -5.68 0.66
C THR A 38 -3.66 -6.28 -0.18
N LYS A 39 -3.43 -6.47 -1.50
CA LYS A 39 -4.41 -7.12 -2.39
C LYS A 39 -4.68 -8.57 -1.99
N SER A 40 -3.64 -9.31 -1.63
CA SER A 40 -3.77 -10.70 -1.16
C SER A 40 -4.62 -10.75 0.11
N ALA A 41 -4.31 -9.92 1.10
CA ALA A 41 -5.05 -9.87 2.36
C ALA A 41 -6.53 -9.47 2.17
N ILE A 42 -6.81 -8.52 1.28
CA ILE A 42 -8.19 -8.16 0.90
C ILE A 42 -8.90 -9.37 0.30
N SER A 43 -8.25 -10.06 -0.65
CA SER A 43 -8.83 -11.22 -1.34
C SER A 43 -9.08 -12.38 -0.39
N GLU A 44 -8.16 -12.66 0.53
CA GLU A 44 -8.29 -13.75 1.52
C GLU A 44 -9.45 -13.48 2.49
N ARG A 45 -9.67 -12.22 2.84
CA ARG A 45 -10.75 -11.79 3.74
C ARG A 45 -12.09 -11.61 3.03
N GLY A 46 -12.11 -11.55 1.70
CA GLY A 46 -13.31 -11.30 0.91
C GLY A 46 -13.92 -9.93 1.16
N VAL A 47 -13.07 -8.92 1.43
CA VAL A 47 -13.50 -7.54 1.72
C VAL A 47 -13.77 -6.80 0.41
N ASP A 48 -14.92 -6.15 0.32
CA ASP A 48 -15.22 -5.29 -0.82
C ASP A 48 -14.41 -3.98 -0.72
N TYR A 49 -13.87 -3.54 -1.85
CA TYR A 49 -13.04 -2.34 -1.90
C TYR A 49 -13.14 -1.62 -3.25
N LEU A 50 -12.91 -0.31 -3.21
CA LEU A 50 -12.61 0.50 -4.39
C LEU A 50 -11.10 0.74 -4.42
N SER A 51 -10.47 0.63 -5.59
CA SER A 51 -9.06 1.04 -5.73
C SER A 51 -8.87 2.20 -6.68
N TYR A 52 -7.94 3.09 -6.34
CA TYR A 52 -7.52 4.21 -7.15
C TYR A 52 -6.00 4.14 -7.36
N HIS A 53 -5.58 4.23 -8.62
CA HIS A 53 -4.19 4.10 -9.03
C HIS A 53 -3.77 5.40 -9.71
N TYR A 54 -2.79 6.09 -9.13
CA TYR A 54 -2.31 7.36 -9.66
C TYR A 54 -0.78 7.43 -9.57
N ALA A 55 -0.12 7.26 -10.72
CA ALA A 55 1.33 7.29 -10.86
C ALA A 55 2.04 6.42 -9.81
N PHE A 56 2.62 7.05 -8.79
CA PHE A 56 3.36 6.40 -7.71
C PHE A 56 2.52 6.21 -6.44
N LYS A 57 1.21 6.09 -6.56
CA LYS A 57 0.31 5.93 -5.42
C LYS A 57 -0.84 4.99 -5.75
N VAL A 58 -1.10 4.06 -4.84
CA VAL A 58 -2.24 3.16 -4.89
C VAL A 58 -3.05 3.33 -3.60
N GLU A 59 -4.35 3.53 -3.75
CA GLU A 59 -5.28 3.68 -2.64
C GLU A 59 -6.36 2.61 -2.71
N PHE A 60 -6.69 2.04 -1.55
CA PHE A 60 -7.76 1.07 -1.36
C PHE A 60 -8.75 1.65 -0.34
N LEU A 61 -9.95 1.99 -0.79
CA LEU A 61 -11.06 2.37 0.07
C LEU A 61 -11.85 1.10 0.39
N LEU A 62 -11.80 0.69 1.65
CA LEU A 62 -12.45 -0.52 2.14
C LEU A 62 -13.93 -0.26 2.43
N GLU A 63 -14.77 -1.30 2.37
CA GLU A 63 -16.21 -1.22 2.69
C GLU A 63 -16.49 -0.65 4.10
N ASN A 64 -15.57 -0.84 5.04
CA ASN A 64 -15.68 -0.36 6.41
C ASN A 64 -15.46 1.16 6.54
N GLY A 65 -15.08 1.82 5.44
CA GLY A 65 -14.83 3.25 5.33
C GLY A 65 -13.37 3.66 5.52
N ASN A 66 -12.46 2.70 5.81
CA ASN A 66 -11.04 2.98 6.00
C ASN A 66 -10.31 3.07 4.66
N LEU A 67 -9.28 3.91 4.62
CA LEU A 67 -8.41 4.08 3.47
C LEU A 67 -7.02 3.49 3.72
N ILE A 68 -6.56 2.59 2.85
CA ILE A 68 -5.16 2.16 2.78
C ILE A 68 -4.51 2.87 1.60
N SER A 69 -3.57 3.78 1.85
CA SER A 69 -2.82 4.54 0.85
C SER A 69 -1.35 4.11 0.87
N ILE A 70 -0.90 3.55 -0.24
CA ILE A 70 0.46 3.05 -0.45
C ILE A 70 1.13 3.88 -1.53
N ALA A 71 2.06 4.74 -1.15
CA ALA A 71 2.80 5.62 -2.05
C ALA A 71 4.24 5.16 -2.22
N TYR A 72 4.79 5.42 -3.41
CA TYR A 72 6.21 5.35 -3.71
C TYR A 72 6.73 6.78 -3.91
N ARG A 73 7.86 7.07 -3.29
CA ARG A 73 8.55 8.34 -3.45
C ARG A 73 9.81 8.10 -4.29
N PRO A 74 9.74 8.37 -5.61
CA PRO A 74 10.92 8.23 -6.46
C PRO A 74 12.01 9.20 -6.01
N THR A 75 13.24 8.73 -6.04
CA THR A 75 14.43 9.58 -6.03
C THR A 75 14.89 9.83 -7.47
N PRO A 76 15.65 10.90 -7.74
CA PRO A 76 16.12 11.19 -9.10
C PRO A 76 16.88 10.02 -9.75
N GLY A 77 17.60 9.20 -8.98
CA GLY A 77 18.28 8.00 -9.49
C GLY A 77 17.33 6.93 -10.03
N ASP A 78 16.11 6.85 -9.52
CA ASP A 78 15.11 5.84 -9.89
C ASP A 78 14.44 6.16 -11.24
N ILE A 79 14.40 7.43 -11.64
CA ILE A 79 13.72 7.89 -12.85
C ILE A 79 14.71 8.03 -14.02
N TYR A 80 15.94 8.46 -13.74
CA TYR A 80 16.91 8.79 -14.78
C TYR A 80 17.85 7.62 -15.16
N GLY A 81 17.83 6.51 -14.41
CA GLY A 81 18.87 5.49 -14.52
C GLY A 81 20.22 6.07 -14.08
N GLU A 82 21.14 5.23 -13.60
CA GLU A 82 22.50 5.70 -13.36
C GLU A 82 23.04 6.32 -14.67
N GLY A 83 23.35 7.61 -14.62
CA GLY A 83 23.95 8.32 -15.74
C GLY A 83 25.24 7.60 -16.15
N TYR A 84 25.32 7.28 -17.44
CA TYR A 84 26.55 6.85 -18.11
C TYR A 84 27.73 7.79 -17.84
#